data_AF-A0A927IIE7-F1
#
_entry.id   AF-A0A927IIE7-F1
#
_cell.length_a   1.000
_cell.length_b   1.000
_cell.length_c   1.000
_cell.angle_alpha   90.00
_cell.angle_beta   90.00
_cell.angle_gamma   90.00
#
_symmetry.space_group_name_H-M   'P 1'
#
loop_
_entity.id
_entity.type
_entity.pdbx_description
1 polymer ?
#
loop_
_entity_poly.entity_id
_entity_poly.type
_entity_poly.pdbx_seq_one_letter_code
_entity_poly.pdbx_strand_id
1 'polypeptide(L)'
;MMNSTPTLPITLERLQGYGVTDPQVRIYQDTAYLYASHDEHPENTEFVMPDWQVWSSKDLVNWQYEATLSPEDTYIGAPFKGCWAGDSIYKNGIYYWCFSAVDKSTDKHEIGLVSAPSPTGPWTDPIGEAWIPHDSAPTHVYDPGFLQEDDGTTYIVFGVWDYYIARLEGDMSGLAETPRKLEILDPRGPYGEGTTDDKPFLHKHGNLYYLSWGAFYATSENLYGPYQYRGCLIDEKLMDSSFAEKTWPHGPQQGRHGSFFDWNGQSYFMYCDMSFSGNRYYRGSWISYVHYRENGEIAPIEITSEAVGRYTAGKPIPAANFSDGNGIQKVENPDGRLSIAPIERGAQVSYPNIRDISTPSVDVILRFSKSSDSQTIKISNGHHHCGEAIPINATEVHYRIDAFVPHDGITLQFCEVKTESIQLDYLTVAEHQQRLAIHNAGS
;
A
#
# COMPACT_ATOMS: atom_id res chain seq x y z
N MET A 1 23.83 0.88 -15.18
CA MET A 1 24.75 0.39 -14.13
C MET A 1 24.02 0.40 -12.79
N MET A 2 23.42 -0.71 -12.37
CA MET A 2 23.24 -1.10 -10.96
C MET A 2 23.02 -2.63 -10.91
N ASN A 3 24.03 -3.43 -11.30
CA ASN A 3 23.99 -4.90 -11.22
C ASN A 3 24.45 -5.43 -9.85
N SER A 4 24.32 -4.63 -8.79
CA SER A 4 24.70 -5.04 -7.44
C SER A 4 23.52 -4.80 -6.51
N THR A 5 23.06 -5.88 -5.88
CA THR A 5 22.09 -5.85 -4.79
C THR A 5 22.52 -4.83 -3.73
N PRO A 6 21.64 -3.92 -3.30
CA PRO A 6 21.98 -2.94 -2.28
C PRO A 6 22.24 -3.62 -0.94
N THR A 7 23.36 -3.28 -0.30
CA THR A 7 23.76 -3.83 1.01
C THR A 7 23.26 -3.00 2.19
N LEU A 8 22.59 -1.87 1.93
CA LEU A 8 21.99 -0.98 2.91
C LEU A 8 20.55 -0.66 2.50
N PRO A 9 19.68 -0.25 3.43
CA PRO A 9 18.34 0.18 3.10
C PRO A 9 18.37 1.30 2.06
N ILE A 10 17.46 1.23 1.10
CA ILE A 10 17.27 2.24 0.07
C ILE A 10 15.91 2.88 0.21
N THR A 11 15.77 4.13 -0.19
CA THR A 11 14.46 4.78 -0.21
C THR A 11 13.55 4.11 -1.23
N LEU A 12 12.23 4.21 -1.03
CA LEU A 12 11.22 3.76 -1.99
C LEU A 12 11.47 4.32 -3.40
N GLU A 13 11.88 5.58 -3.51
CA GLU A 13 12.26 6.21 -4.78
C GLU A 13 13.41 5.47 -5.48
N ARG A 14 14.40 5.00 -4.71
CA ARG A 14 15.48 4.19 -5.26
C ARG A 14 15.03 2.78 -5.58
N LEU A 15 14.13 2.18 -4.80
CA LEU A 15 13.56 0.85 -5.03
C LEU A 15 12.95 0.72 -6.44
N GLN A 16 12.28 1.78 -6.90
CA GLN A 16 11.69 1.87 -8.24
C GLN A 16 12.72 1.64 -9.34
N GLY A 17 13.96 2.09 -9.14
CA GLY A 17 15.05 1.92 -10.09
C GLY A 17 15.57 0.49 -10.24
N TYR A 18 15.18 -0.44 -9.37
CA TYR A 18 15.66 -1.84 -9.36
C TYR A 18 14.69 -2.84 -10.01
N GLY A 19 13.65 -2.38 -10.72
CA GLY A 19 12.73 -3.29 -11.40
C GLY A 19 11.82 -4.09 -10.45
N VAL A 20 11.69 -3.67 -9.19
CA VAL A 20 10.87 -4.35 -8.18
C VAL A 20 9.39 -4.10 -8.49
N THR A 21 8.69 -5.16 -8.90
CA THR A 21 7.36 -5.06 -9.51
C THR A 21 6.42 -6.17 -9.01
N ASP A 22 5.15 -6.09 -9.40
CA ASP A 22 4.08 -6.97 -8.93
C ASP A 22 4.03 -7.09 -7.39
N PRO A 23 4.00 -5.95 -6.67
CA PRO A 23 4.25 -5.92 -5.23
C PRO A 23 3.13 -6.53 -4.39
N GLN A 24 3.49 -7.47 -3.53
CA GLN A 24 2.62 -8.10 -2.55
C GLN A 24 3.18 -7.88 -1.13
N VAL A 25 2.49 -7.07 -0.33
CA VAL A 25 2.95 -6.67 1.02
C VAL A 25 2.25 -7.45 2.11
N ARG A 26 3.04 -7.99 3.05
CA ARG A 26 2.56 -8.64 4.27
C ARG A 26 3.23 -8.06 5.50
N ILE A 27 2.45 -7.81 6.55
CA ILE A 27 2.98 -7.34 7.83
C ILE A 27 3.24 -8.54 8.75
N TYR A 28 4.50 -8.75 9.12
CA TYR A 28 4.90 -9.77 10.08
C TYR A 28 5.73 -9.15 11.20
N GLN A 29 5.28 -9.32 12.45
CA GLN A 29 5.99 -8.84 13.66
C GLN A 29 6.45 -7.38 13.53
N ASP A 30 5.51 -6.49 13.18
CA ASP A 30 5.76 -5.06 13.00
C ASP A 30 6.83 -4.73 11.95
N THR A 31 6.81 -5.47 10.84
CA THR A 31 7.67 -5.26 9.69
C THR A 31 6.85 -5.50 8.44
N ALA A 32 6.90 -4.57 7.50
CA ALA A 32 6.37 -4.80 6.16
C ALA A 32 7.36 -5.64 5.37
N TYR A 33 6.90 -6.74 4.77
CA TYR A 33 7.64 -7.56 3.82
C TYR A 33 6.98 -7.46 2.46
N LEU A 34 7.76 -7.10 1.45
CA LEU A 34 7.37 -7.02 0.06
C LEU A 34 7.91 -8.24 -0.68
N TYR A 35 7.00 -9.06 -1.19
CA TYR A 35 7.27 -10.13 -2.13
C TYR A 35 6.99 -9.61 -3.53
N ALA A 36 7.97 -9.70 -4.42
CA ALA A 36 7.92 -9.01 -5.70
C ALA A 36 8.54 -9.85 -6.82
N SER A 37 8.06 -9.63 -8.03
CA SER A 37 8.79 -9.98 -9.24
C SER A 37 9.90 -8.96 -9.52
N HIS A 38 10.81 -9.32 -10.42
CA HIS A 38 11.93 -8.49 -10.82
C HIS A 38 11.96 -8.30 -12.35
N ASP A 39 11.58 -7.12 -12.83
CA ASP A 39 11.80 -6.75 -14.24
C ASP A 39 13.30 -6.54 -14.47
N GLU A 40 13.95 -7.35 -15.32
CA GLU A 40 15.41 -7.44 -15.39
C GLU A 40 16.12 -6.16 -15.90
N HIS A 41 15.56 -5.50 -16.93
CA HIS A 41 16.28 -4.42 -17.61
C HIS A 41 15.36 -3.38 -18.26
N PRO A 42 15.70 -2.07 -18.18
CA PRO A 42 14.89 -0.98 -18.75
C PRO A 42 14.78 -0.99 -20.28
N GLU A 43 15.65 -1.70 -20.98
CA GLU A 43 15.64 -1.80 -22.45
C GLU A 43 14.87 -3.03 -22.97
N ASN A 44 14.33 -3.86 -22.07
CA ASN A 44 13.57 -5.03 -22.48
C ASN A 44 12.32 -4.65 -23.26
N THR A 45 12.04 -5.40 -24.33
CA THR A 45 10.88 -5.24 -25.22
C THR A 45 9.79 -6.27 -24.95
N GLU A 46 9.97 -7.06 -23.91
CA GLU A 46 9.03 -8.03 -23.35
C GLU A 46 9.28 -8.19 -21.85
N PHE A 47 8.33 -8.77 -21.11
CA PHE A 47 8.57 -9.13 -19.72
C PHE A 47 9.64 -10.23 -19.63
N VAL A 48 10.75 -9.91 -18.99
CA VAL A 48 11.81 -10.84 -18.60
C VAL A 48 12.00 -10.69 -17.10
N MET A 49 11.58 -11.71 -16.36
CA MET A 49 11.66 -11.77 -14.91
C MET A 49 12.41 -13.02 -14.50
N PRO A 50 13.70 -12.91 -14.14
CA PRO A 50 14.55 -14.07 -13.89
C PRO A 50 14.35 -14.66 -12.50
N ASP A 51 13.81 -13.90 -11.57
CA ASP A 51 13.72 -14.25 -10.16
C ASP A 51 12.57 -13.53 -9.44
N TRP A 52 12.32 -13.94 -8.20
CA TRP A 52 11.49 -13.21 -7.26
C TRP A 52 12.33 -12.67 -6.09
N GLN A 53 11.91 -11.55 -5.52
CA GLN A 53 12.66 -10.86 -4.48
C GLN A 53 11.80 -10.61 -3.24
N VAL A 54 12.47 -10.60 -2.08
CA VAL A 54 11.91 -10.21 -0.79
C VAL A 54 12.63 -8.96 -0.30
N TRP A 55 11.85 -7.95 0.05
CA TRP A 55 12.32 -6.71 0.68
C TRP A 55 11.58 -6.50 2.00
N SER A 56 12.18 -5.80 2.95
CA SER A 56 11.54 -5.46 4.22
C SER A 56 11.61 -3.96 4.52
N SER A 57 10.66 -3.46 5.30
CA SER A 57 10.64 -2.07 5.76
C SER A 57 10.06 -1.95 7.16
N LYS A 58 10.61 -1.00 7.93
CA LYS A 58 10.12 -0.59 9.25
C LYS A 58 9.30 0.71 9.23
N ASP A 59 9.21 1.37 8.09
CA ASP A 59 8.59 2.70 7.97
C ASP A 59 7.89 2.94 6.63
N LEU A 60 7.83 1.94 5.73
CA LEU A 60 7.36 2.02 4.34
C LEU A 60 8.16 2.97 3.42
N VAL A 61 9.19 3.62 3.96
CA VAL A 61 10.01 4.61 3.27
C VAL A 61 11.36 4.01 2.88
N ASN A 62 11.99 3.32 3.82
CA ASN A 62 13.30 2.70 3.67
C ASN A 62 13.11 1.19 3.56
N TRP A 63 13.58 0.62 2.46
CA TRP A 63 13.43 -0.78 2.10
C TRP A 63 14.79 -1.47 2.06
N GLN A 64 14.90 -2.56 2.80
CA GLN A 64 16.07 -3.43 2.85
C GLN A 64 15.83 -4.64 1.95
N TYR A 65 16.77 -4.94 1.07
CA TYR A 65 16.76 -6.21 0.34
C TYR A 65 17.06 -7.34 1.32
N GLU A 66 16.25 -8.40 1.31
CA GLU A 66 16.36 -9.52 2.24
C GLU A 66 16.83 -10.80 1.52
N ALA A 67 16.15 -11.17 0.43
CA ALA A 67 16.38 -12.45 -0.22
C ALA A 67 15.91 -12.45 -1.68
N THR A 68 16.40 -13.44 -2.43
CA THR A 68 15.87 -13.82 -3.75
C THR A 68 15.44 -15.28 -3.69
N LEU A 69 14.30 -15.59 -4.31
CA LEU A 69 13.91 -16.95 -4.66
C LEU A 69 14.33 -17.19 -6.12
N SER A 70 15.27 -18.11 -6.32
CA SER A 70 15.72 -18.52 -7.65
C SER A 70 14.76 -19.57 -8.23
N PRO A 71 14.43 -19.54 -9.53
CA PRO A 71 13.62 -20.60 -10.13
C PRO A 71 14.29 -21.98 -10.03
N GLU A 72 15.61 -22.05 -9.96
CA GLU A 72 16.38 -23.29 -9.72
C GLU A 72 16.11 -23.93 -8.35
N ASP A 73 15.66 -23.16 -7.35
CA ASP A 73 15.31 -23.64 -6.01
C ASP A 73 13.84 -24.10 -5.92
N THR A 74 13.13 -24.14 -7.04
CA THR A 74 11.73 -24.55 -7.19
C THR A 74 11.61 -25.75 -8.14
N TYR A 75 10.39 -26.27 -8.33
CA TYR A 75 10.10 -27.32 -9.32
C TYR A 75 10.55 -27.00 -10.75
N ILE A 76 10.77 -25.72 -11.08
CA ILE A 76 11.29 -25.28 -12.37
C ILE A 76 12.72 -25.80 -12.58
N GLY A 77 13.57 -25.77 -11.54
CA GLY A 77 14.87 -26.43 -11.49
C GLY A 77 15.91 -25.95 -12.52
N ALA A 78 15.67 -24.81 -13.17
CA ALA A 78 16.50 -24.27 -14.23
C ALA A 78 16.32 -22.74 -14.36
N PRO A 79 17.26 -22.04 -15.03
CA PRO A 79 17.08 -20.63 -15.36
C PRO A 79 15.77 -20.40 -16.11
N PHE A 80 15.02 -19.40 -15.65
CA PHE A 80 13.68 -19.10 -16.15
C PHE A 80 13.51 -17.59 -16.36
N LYS A 81 12.48 -17.18 -17.11
CA LYS A 81 12.21 -15.76 -17.43
C LYS A 81 10.77 -15.33 -17.13
N GLY A 82 9.96 -16.27 -16.66
CA GLY A 82 8.55 -16.08 -16.36
C GLY A 82 8.27 -16.07 -14.86
N CYS A 83 9.19 -15.53 -14.04
CA CYS A 83 9.06 -15.44 -12.59
C CYS A 83 8.11 -14.29 -12.20
N TRP A 84 6.82 -14.50 -12.45
CA TRP A 84 5.77 -13.48 -12.31
C TRP A 84 5.13 -13.53 -10.93
N ALA A 85 4.39 -12.47 -10.59
CA ALA A 85 3.64 -12.21 -9.36
C ALA A 85 3.41 -13.38 -8.39
N GLY A 86 3.52 -13.11 -7.11
CA GLY A 86 3.28 -14.09 -6.06
C GLY A 86 2.98 -13.45 -4.73
N ASP A 87 2.35 -14.19 -3.83
CA ASP A 87 1.89 -13.70 -2.53
C ASP A 87 2.32 -14.64 -1.39
N SER A 88 2.49 -14.09 -0.20
CA SER A 88 2.97 -14.79 0.98
C SER A 88 1.92 -14.84 2.07
N ILE A 89 1.95 -15.89 2.88
CA ILE A 89 1.09 -16.03 4.04
C ILE A 89 1.80 -16.77 5.17
N TYR A 90 1.53 -16.37 6.41
CA TYR A 90 1.94 -17.12 7.59
C TYR A 90 0.81 -18.03 8.06
N LYS A 91 1.13 -19.31 8.28
CA LYS A 91 0.17 -20.30 8.77
C LYS A 91 0.89 -21.37 9.58
N ASN A 92 0.39 -21.62 10.80
CA ASN A 92 0.86 -22.72 11.66
C ASN A 92 2.39 -22.76 11.89
N GLY A 93 3.04 -21.61 12.06
CA GLY A 93 4.48 -21.55 12.28
C GLY A 93 5.33 -21.53 11.01
N ILE A 94 4.71 -21.59 9.83
CA ILE A 94 5.37 -21.69 8.53
C ILE A 94 4.96 -20.50 7.67
N TYR A 95 5.93 -19.94 6.95
CA TYR A 95 5.69 -18.96 5.89
C TYR A 95 5.57 -19.70 4.57
N TYR A 96 4.50 -19.46 3.83
CA TYR A 96 4.27 -20.00 2.50
C TYR A 96 4.30 -18.86 1.50
N TRP A 97 4.93 -19.06 0.35
CA TRP A 97 4.95 -18.11 -0.75
C TRP A 97 4.54 -18.82 -2.04
N CYS A 98 3.41 -18.41 -2.62
CA CYS A 98 3.00 -18.86 -3.95
C CYS A 98 3.50 -17.88 -5.01
N PHE A 99 3.76 -18.38 -6.21
CA PHE A 99 4.30 -17.56 -7.30
C PHE A 99 3.83 -18.06 -8.66
N SER A 100 3.74 -17.16 -9.63
CA SER A 100 3.37 -17.49 -10.99
C SER A 100 4.58 -17.89 -11.82
N ALA A 101 4.53 -19.07 -12.44
CA ALA A 101 5.50 -19.53 -13.41
C ALA A 101 4.88 -19.49 -14.82
N VAL A 102 5.35 -18.57 -15.66
CA VAL A 102 4.79 -18.35 -17.01
C VAL A 102 5.78 -18.77 -18.10
N ASP A 103 5.54 -19.93 -18.70
CA ASP A 103 6.28 -20.41 -19.86
C ASP A 103 5.56 -20.01 -21.15
N LYS A 104 5.97 -18.85 -21.69
CA LYS A 104 5.46 -18.31 -22.96
C LYS A 104 5.69 -19.24 -24.16
N SER A 105 6.66 -20.16 -24.10
CA SER A 105 6.96 -21.05 -25.23
C SER A 105 5.95 -22.20 -25.36
N THR A 106 5.35 -22.59 -24.24
CA THR A 106 4.31 -23.64 -24.18
C THR A 106 2.93 -23.09 -23.84
N ASP A 107 2.82 -21.78 -23.59
CA ASP A 107 1.63 -21.09 -23.09
C ASP A 107 1.10 -21.71 -21.79
N LYS A 108 2.01 -22.22 -20.95
CA LYS A 108 1.69 -22.74 -19.63
C LYS A 108 1.86 -21.64 -18.60
N HIS A 109 0.80 -21.44 -17.81
CA HIS A 109 0.74 -20.52 -16.70
C HIS A 109 0.37 -21.35 -15.49
N GLU A 110 1.29 -21.47 -14.54
CA GLU A 110 1.16 -22.35 -13.38
C GLU A 110 1.48 -21.57 -12.11
N ILE A 111 0.97 -22.04 -10.97
CA ILE A 111 1.33 -21.47 -9.67
C ILE A 111 2.18 -22.49 -8.92
N GLY A 112 3.37 -22.07 -8.48
CA GLY A 112 4.21 -22.83 -7.55
C GLY A 112 3.98 -22.42 -6.10
N LEU A 113 4.53 -23.19 -5.17
CA LEU A 113 4.51 -22.91 -3.74
C LEU A 113 5.87 -23.25 -3.13
N VAL A 114 6.42 -22.35 -2.32
CA VAL A 114 7.55 -22.64 -1.43
C VAL A 114 7.16 -22.37 0.02
N SER A 115 7.89 -22.97 0.95
CA SER A 115 7.71 -22.79 2.39
C SER A 115 9.03 -22.45 3.08
N ALA A 116 8.95 -21.76 4.22
CA ALA A 116 10.10 -21.33 5.01
C ALA A 116 9.78 -21.19 6.50
N PRO A 117 10.81 -21.26 7.37
CA PRO A 117 10.67 -20.98 8.81
C PRO A 117 10.68 -19.48 9.15
N SER A 118 11.00 -18.61 8.20
CA SER A 118 11.11 -17.15 8.35
C SER A 118 10.53 -16.44 7.11
N PRO A 119 10.05 -15.20 7.22
CA PRO A 119 9.47 -14.46 6.09
C PRO A 119 10.46 -14.19 4.96
N THR A 120 11.76 -14.39 5.19
CA THR A 120 12.84 -14.17 4.22
C THR A 120 13.50 -15.49 3.75
N GLY A 121 12.93 -16.64 4.10
CA GLY A 121 13.51 -17.94 3.82
C GLY A 121 14.35 -18.53 4.97
N PRO A 122 15.24 -19.50 4.71
CA PRO A 122 15.46 -20.12 3.40
C PRO A 122 14.19 -20.81 2.91
N TRP A 123 13.94 -20.70 1.61
CA TRP A 123 12.77 -21.29 0.96
C TRP A 123 13.04 -22.74 0.57
N THR A 124 11.99 -23.56 0.61
CA THR A 124 12.02 -24.95 0.16
C THR A 124 10.73 -25.24 -0.57
N ASP A 125 10.83 -25.82 -1.77
CA ASP A 125 9.68 -26.35 -2.50
C ASP A 125 9.20 -27.66 -1.83
N PRO A 126 8.02 -27.67 -1.19
CA PRO A 126 7.51 -28.85 -0.53
C PRO A 126 6.74 -29.79 -1.48
N ILE A 127 6.44 -29.34 -2.71
CA ILE A 127 5.59 -30.04 -3.67
C ILE A 127 6.44 -30.75 -4.72
N GLY A 128 7.44 -30.06 -5.29
CA GLY A 128 8.32 -30.57 -6.34
C GLY A 128 7.70 -30.62 -7.74
N GLU A 129 6.50 -30.07 -7.90
CA GLU A 129 5.78 -29.86 -9.15
C GLU A 129 4.90 -28.61 -9.04
N ALA A 130 4.21 -28.23 -10.13
CA ALA A 130 3.26 -27.12 -10.10
C ALA A 130 2.20 -27.36 -9.01
N TRP A 131 2.08 -26.42 -8.08
CA TRP A 131 1.13 -26.52 -6.97
C TRP A 131 -0.30 -26.35 -7.46
N ILE A 132 -0.55 -25.37 -8.33
CA ILE A 132 -1.80 -25.23 -9.10
C ILE A 132 -1.45 -25.35 -10.60
N PRO A 133 -1.77 -26.49 -11.25
CA PRO A 133 -1.51 -26.71 -12.67
C PRO A 133 -2.30 -25.77 -13.61
N HIS A 134 -1.79 -25.55 -14.82
CA HIS A 134 -2.35 -24.62 -15.82
C HIS A 134 -3.78 -24.94 -16.27
N ASP A 135 -4.25 -26.17 -16.10
CA ASP A 135 -5.59 -26.63 -16.47
C ASP A 135 -6.58 -26.68 -15.29
N SER A 136 -6.20 -26.12 -14.13
CA SER A 136 -7.03 -26.11 -12.91
C SER A 136 -8.31 -25.27 -13.03
N ALA A 137 -8.35 -24.32 -13.95
CA ALA A 137 -9.51 -23.47 -14.22
C ALA A 137 -9.52 -23.03 -15.70
N PRO A 138 -10.67 -22.65 -16.28
CA PRO A 138 -10.75 -22.15 -17.66
C PRO A 138 -10.39 -20.65 -17.72
N THR A 139 -9.20 -20.34 -17.23
CA THR A 139 -8.48 -19.06 -17.33
C THR A 139 -6.99 -19.38 -17.32
N HIS A 140 -6.12 -18.40 -17.52
CA HIS A 140 -4.71 -18.63 -17.25
C HIS A 140 -4.46 -18.64 -15.73
N VAL A 141 -3.73 -19.64 -15.24
CA VAL A 141 -3.49 -19.86 -13.81
C VAL A 141 -2.23 -19.10 -13.38
N TYR A 142 -2.37 -17.79 -13.17
CA TYR A 142 -1.33 -16.90 -12.64
C TYR A 142 -1.95 -15.75 -11.84
N ASP A 143 -1.09 -14.85 -11.33
CA ASP A 143 -1.41 -13.75 -10.41
C ASP A 143 -2.16 -14.23 -9.15
N PRO A 144 -1.57 -15.15 -8.37
CA PRO A 144 -2.21 -15.66 -7.17
C PRO A 144 -2.21 -14.61 -6.04
N GLY A 145 -3.30 -14.60 -5.27
CA GLY A 145 -3.42 -13.87 -4.01
C GLY A 145 -4.06 -14.73 -2.93
N PHE A 146 -3.58 -14.63 -1.70
CA PHE A 146 -4.14 -15.31 -0.53
C PHE A 146 -5.12 -14.42 0.24
N LEU A 147 -6.23 -15.04 0.66
CA LEU A 147 -7.10 -14.52 1.71
C LEU A 147 -7.13 -15.51 2.87
N GLN A 148 -6.88 -15.03 4.09
CA GLN A 148 -7.06 -15.80 5.32
C GLN A 148 -8.22 -15.21 6.11
N GLU A 149 -9.17 -16.07 6.49
CA GLU A 149 -10.24 -15.71 7.42
C GLU A 149 -9.72 -15.73 8.86
N ASP A 150 -10.45 -15.08 9.77
CA ASP A 150 -10.10 -14.99 11.19
C ASP A 150 -10.01 -16.37 11.88
N ASP A 151 -10.71 -17.38 11.35
CA ASP A 151 -10.66 -18.77 11.84
C ASP A 151 -9.45 -19.57 11.34
N GLY A 152 -8.60 -18.96 10.51
CA GLY A 152 -7.42 -19.57 9.90
C GLY A 152 -7.68 -20.31 8.58
N THR A 153 -8.94 -20.38 8.12
CA THR A 153 -9.27 -20.91 6.79
C THR A 153 -8.62 -20.04 5.73
N THR A 154 -7.98 -20.67 4.74
CA THR A 154 -7.21 -19.97 3.72
C THR A 154 -7.77 -20.26 2.34
N TYR A 155 -7.81 -19.24 1.50
CA TYR A 155 -8.27 -19.26 0.13
C TYR A 155 -7.19 -18.70 -0.77
N ILE A 156 -7.18 -19.16 -2.02
CA ILE A 156 -6.41 -18.57 -3.10
C ILE A 156 -7.37 -18.01 -4.15
N VAL A 157 -7.10 -16.80 -4.61
CA VAL A 157 -7.68 -16.21 -5.82
C VAL A 157 -6.62 -16.16 -6.91
N PHE A 158 -6.99 -16.40 -8.16
CA PHE A 158 -6.08 -16.30 -9.31
C PHE A 158 -6.89 -16.11 -10.61
N GLY A 159 -6.19 -15.77 -11.70
CA GLY A 159 -6.78 -15.70 -13.04
C GLY A 159 -6.65 -14.34 -13.71
N VAL A 160 -7.00 -14.30 -14.99
CA VAL A 160 -7.07 -13.09 -15.82
C VAL A 160 -8.39 -13.04 -16.56
N TRP A 161 -9.02 -11.86 -16.66
CA TRP A 161 -10.36 -11.63 -17.22
C TRP A 161 -11.51 -12.27 -16.42
N ASP A 162 -11.35 -13.55 -16.09
CA ASP A 162 -12.19 -14.32 -15.20
C ASP A 162 -11.36 -14.80 -14.01
N TYR A 163 -11.81 -14.48 -12.80
CA TYR A 163 -11.12 -14.86 -11.58
C TYR A 163 -11.75 -16.07 -10.93
N TYR A 164 -10.92 -16.91 -10.33
CA TYR A 164 -11.32 -18.12 -9.65
C TYR A 164 -10.83 -18.10 -8.21
N ILE A 165 -11.65 -18.64 -7.31
CA ILE A 165 -11.32 -18.82 -5.90
C ILE A 165 -11.44 -20.29 -5.52
N ALA A 166 -10.52 -20.77 -4.69
CA ALA A 166 -10.63 -22.07 -4.04
C ALA A 166 -10.13 -22.00 -2.60
N ARG A 167 -10.81 -22.70 -1.70
CA ARG A 167 -10.30 -23.03 -0.37
C ARG A 167 -9.08 -23.94 -0.49
N LEU A 168 -8.10 -23.73 0.37
CA LEU A 168 -6.87 -24.53 0.46
C LEU A 168 -6.98 -25.62 1.53
N GLU A 169 -6.21 -26.68 1.37
CA GLU A 169 -6.02 -27.66 2.43
C GLU A 169 -5.33 -27.04 3.66
N GLY A 170 -5.57 -27.63 4.84
CA GLY A 170 -5.07 -27.10 6.10
C GLY A 170 -3.55 -27.02 6.18
N ASP A 171 -2.85 -27.92 5.50
CA ASP A 171 -1.39 -28.01 5.38
C ASP A 171 -0.82 -27.31 4.14
N MET A 172 -1.67 -26.64 3.35
CA MET A 172 -1.34 -25.98 2.10
C MET A 172 -0.86 -26.92 0.98
N SER A 173 -1.10 -28.23 1.07
CA SER A 173 -0.64 -29.19 0.04
C SER A 173 -1.29 -29.01 -1.33
N GLY A 174 -2.44 -28.31 -1.38
CA GLY A 174 -3.21 -28.08 -2.60
C GLY A 174 -4.57 -27.45 -2.33
N LEU A 175 -5.46 -27.57 -3.31
CA LEU A 175 -6.84 -27.09 -3.23
C LEU A 175 -7.73 -28.09 -2.48
N ALA A 176 -8.52 -27.60 -1.53
CA ALA A 176 -9.52 -28.36 -0.80
C ALA A 176 -10.91 -28.36 -1.48
N GLU A 177 -11.02 -27.71 -2.63
CA GLU A 177 -12.20 -27.68 -3.47
C GLU A 177 -11.86 -27.33 -4.91
N THR A 178 -12.78 -27.64 -5.84
CA THR A 178 -12.67 -27.18 -7.22
C THR A 178 -12.75 -25.66 -7.29
N PRO A 179 -11.87 -24.98 -8.05
CA PRO A 179 -11.94 -23.54 -8.27
C PRO A 179 -13.30 -23.09 -8.77
N ARG A 180 -13.84 -22.04 -8.13
CA ARG A 180 -15.14 -21.45 -8.44
C ARG A 180 -14.91 -20.10 -9.10
N LYS A 181 -15.55 -19.88 -10.25
CA LYS A 181 -15.54 -18.56 -10.90
C LYS A 181 -16.21 -17.55 -9.98
N LEU A 182 -15.56 -16.42 -9.76
CA LEU A 182 -16.15 -15.27 -9.08
C LEU A 182 -17.01 -14.48 -10.06
N GLU A 183 -18.31 -14.39 -9.78
CA GLU A 183 -19.21 -13.55 -10.56
C GLU A 183 -19.03 -12.09 -10.18
N ILE A 184 -18.81 -11.23 -11.19
CA ILE A 184 -18.72 -9.78 -11.02
C ILE A 184 -19.86 -9.14 -11.81
N LEU A 185 -20.67 -8.34 -11.13
CA LEU A 185 -21.78 -7.60 -11.71
C LEU A 185 -21.27 -6.25 -12.23
N ASP A 186 -21.63 -5.96 -13.49
CA ASP A 186 -21.26 -4.75 -14.22
C ASP A 186 -19.76 -4.41 -14.20
N PRO A 187 -18.87 -5.38 -14.50
CA PRO A 187 -17.43 -5.16 -14.41
C PRO A 187 -16.99 -4.05 -15.36
N ARG A 188 -16.00 -3.29 -14.92
CA ARG A 188 -15.31 -2.31 -15.75
C ARG A 188 -13.80 -2.46 -15.55
N GLY A 189 -13.05 -2.19 -16.59
CA GLY A 189 -11.60 -2.25 -16.57
C GLY A 189 -11.00 -1.22 -17.52
N PRO A 190 -9.68 -1.24 -17.68
CA PRO A 190 -9.00 -0.30 -18.56
C PRO A 190 -9.33 -0.52 -20.05
N TYR A 191 -10.03 -1.59 -20.40
CA TYR A 191 -10.47 -1.93 -21.76
C TYR A 191 -11.97 -1.69 -22.02
N GLY A 192 -12.70 -1.15 -21.03
CA GLY A 192 -14.10 -0.77 -21.16
C GLY A 192 -15.07 -1.53 -20.27
N GLU A 193 -16.36 -1.30 -20.50
CA GLU A 193 -17.46 -1.95 -19.77
C GLU A 193 -17.55 -3.45 -20.14
N GLY A 194 -17.93 -4.27 -19.16
CA GLY A 194 -18.05 -5.72 -19.33
C GLY A 194 -16.73 -6.48 -19.26
N THR A 195 -15.61 -5.81 -18.96
CA THR A 195 -14.28 -6.42 -18.90
C THR A 195 -13.60 -6.12 -17.58
N THR A 196 -12.79 -7.05 -17.09
CA THR A 196 -11.85 -6.86 -15.98
C THR A 196 -10.43 -6.75 -16.53
N ASP A 197 -9.39 -7.07 -15.75
CA ASP A 197 -7.98 -7.07 -16.18
C ASP A 197 -7.24 -8.31 -15.62
N ASP A 198 -5.91 -8.32 -15.64
CA ASP A 198 -5.08 -9.21 -14.84
C ASP A 198 -5.08 -8.81 -13.34
N LYS A 199 -4.39 -9.60 -12.50
CA LYS A 199 -3.99 -9.22 -11.13
C LYS A 199 -5.12 -9.14 -10.11
N PRO A 200 -5.90 -10.22 -9.91
CA PRO A 200 -6.90 -10.25 -8.87
C PRO A 200 -6.23 -10.18 -7.50
N PHE A 201 -6.72 -9.29 -6.65
CA PHE A 201 -6.36 -9.27 -5.25
C PHE A 201 -7.63 -9.23 -4.40
N LEU A 202 -7.67 -10.07 -3.38
CA LEU A 202 -8.83 -10.22 -2.51
C LEU A 202 -8.45 -9.87 -1.07
N HIS A 203 -9.16 -8.91 -0.48
CA HIS A 203 -9.01 -8.56 0.93
C HIS A 203 -10.36 -8.33 1.59
N LYS A 204 -10.37 -8.31 2.92
CA LYS A 204 -11.56 -8.07 3.73
C LYS A 204 -11.37 -6.78 4.52
N HIS A 205 -12.37 -5.90 4.48
CA HIS A 205 -12.41 -4.70 5.32
C HIS A 205 -13.82 -4.54 5.89
N GLY A 206 -13.92 -4.54 7.22
CA GLY A 206 -15.21 -4.62 7.91
C GLY A 206 -15.97 -5.90 7.53
N ASN A 207 -17.20 -5.74 7.06
CA ASN A 207 -18.07 -6.86 6.65
C ASN A 207 -18.01 -7.14 5.14
N LEU A 208 -17.14 -6.46 4.39
CA LEU A 208 -17.05 -6.57 2.94
C LEU A 208 -15.75 -7.24 2.51
N TYR A 209 -15.88 -8.10 1.50
CA TYR A 209 -14.79 -8.59 0.68
C TYR A 209 -14.62 -7.66 -0.51
N TYR A 210 -13.38 -7.29 -0.79
CA TYR A 210 -12.96 -6.42 -1.89
C TYR A 210 -12.14 -7.24 -2.86
N LEU A 211 -12.66 -7.40 -4.08
CA LEU A 211 -11.96 -8.00 -5.20
C LEU A 211 -11.50 -6.88 -6.12
N SER A 212 -10.19 -6.68 -6.24
CA SER A 212 -9.59 -5.67 -7.11
C SER A 212 -8.85 -6.29 -8.27
N TRP A 213 -8.79 -5.57 -9.39
CA TRP A 213 -7.95 -5.87 -10.55
C TRP A 213 -7.34 -4.58 -11.07
N GLY A 214 -6.02 -4.51 -10.98
CA GLY A 214 -5.26 -3.27 -11.17
C GLY A 214 -5.82 -2.10 -10.35
N ALA A 215 -6.42 -1.12 -11.02
CA ALA A 215 -6.98 0.07 -10.41
C ALA A 215 -8.49 -0.02 -10.09
N PHE A 216 -9.15 -1.11 -10.43
CA PHE A 216 -10.60 -1.27 -10.34
C PHE A 216 -10.96 -2.26 -9.24
N TYR A 217 -12.17 -2.15 -8.70
CA TYR A 217 -12.62 -3.07 -7.65
C TYR A 217 -14.13 -3.25 -7.60
N ALA A 218 -14.50 -4.38 -7.01
CA ALA A 218 -15.85 -4.77 -6.69
C ALA A 218 -15.92 -5.27 -5.23
N THR A 219 -17.12 -5.27 -4.65
CA THR A 219 -17.33 -5.72 -3.26
C THR A 219 -18.45 -6.72 -3.12
N SER A 220 -18.36 -7.60 -2.13
CA SER A 220 -19.45 -8.49 -1.72
C SER A 220 -19.47 -8.68 -0.19
N GLU A 221 -20.62 -8.98 0.38
CA GLU A 221 -20.72 -9.50 1.76
C GLU A 221 -20.47 -11.01 1.83
N ASN A 222 -20.39 -11.69 0.67
CA ASN A 222 -20.10 -13.11 0.54
C ASN A 222 -18.76 -13.32 -0.17
N LEU A 223 -17.86 -14.09 0.44
CA LEU A 223 -16.56 -14.41 -0.13
C LEU A 223 -16.63 -14.97 -1.56
N TYR A 224 -17.62 -15.80 -1.86
CA TYR A 224 -17.81 -16.38 -3.19
C TYR A 224 -18.64 -15.50 -4.14
N GLY A 225 -19.04 -14.30 -3.71
CA GLY A 225 -19.81 -13.36 -4.50
C GLY A 225 -21.33 -13.62 -4.53
N PRO A 226 -22.05 -13.00 -5.49
CA PRO A 226 -21.51 -12.15 -6.55
C PRO A 226 -20.89 -10.86 -6.00
N TYR A 227 -19.94 -10.31 -6.74
CA TYR A 227 -19.25 -9.04 -6.44
C TYR A 227 -19.86 -7.91 -7.25
N GLN A 228 -20.29 -6.84 -6.59
CA GLN A 228 -20.81 -5.64 -7.25
C GLN A 228 -19.65 -4.68 -7.57
N TYR A 229 -19.45 -4.34 -8.83
CA TYR A 229 -18.49 -3.31 -9.23
C TYR A 229 -18.73 -1.99 -8.48
N ARG A 230 -17.67 -1.38 -7.96
CA ARG A 230 -17.72 -0.14 -7.17
C ARG A 230 -17.04 1.03 -7.86
N GLY A 231 -15.88 0.83 -8.47
CA GLY A 231 -15.19 1.96 -9.07
C GLY A 231 -13.75 1.70 -9.46
N CYS A 232 -13.10 2.80 -9.81
CA CYS A 232 -11.66 2.91 -10.06
C CYS A 232 -11.05 3.77 -8.95
N LEU A 233 -9.89 3.36 -8.44
CA LEU A 233 -9.15 4.07 -7.39
C LEU A 233 -8.51 5.37 -7.88
N ILE A 234 -8.47 5.58 -9.20
CA ILE A 234 -7.63 6.60 -9.83
C ILE A 234 -8.49 7.78 -10.26
N ASP A 235 -8.24 8.91 -9.62
CA ASP A 235 -8.65 10.22 -10.11
C ASP A 235 -7.39 10.96 -10.60
N GLU A 236 -7.33 11.27 -11.90
CA GLU A 236 -6.19 11.98 -12.49
C GLU A 236 -5.93 13.34 -11.85
N LYS A 237 -6.93 13.95 -11.20
CA LYS A 237 -6.75 15.22 -10.46
C LYS A 237 -5.92 15.07 -9.18
N LEU A 238 -5.79 13.85 -8.67
CA LEU A 238 -5.02 13.52 -7.46
C LEU A 238 -3.66 12.90 -7.80
N MET A 239 -3.24 13.00 -9.06
CA MET A 239 -2.01 12.43 -9.56
C MET A 239 -1.00 13.54 -9.89
N ASP A 240 0.23 13.40 -9.38
CA ASP A 240 1.34 14.27 -9.75
C ASP A 240 1.61 14.15 -11.26
N SER A 241 1.96 15.26 -11.91
CA SER A 241 2.18 15.29 -13.36
C SER A 241 3.29 14.36 -13.84
N SER A 242 4.24 14.00 -12.97
CA SER A 242 5.30 13.02 -13.28
C SER A 242 4.76 11.61 -13.55
N PHE A 243 3.54 11.29 -13.13
CA PHE A 243 2.87 10.01 -13.36
C PHE A 243 1.91 10.03 -14.55
N ALA A 244 1.58 11.22 -15.07
CA ALA A 244 0.66 11.37 -16.19
C ALA A 244 1.32 11.02 -17.53
N GLU A 245 2.64 11.15 -17.64
CA GLU A 245 3.38 10.83 -18.86
C GLU A 245 3.80 9.34 -18.85
N LYS A 246 3.63 8.65 -19.99
CA LYS A 246 4.01 7.24 -20.24
C LYS A 246 3.08 6.16 -19.66
N THR A 247 1.78 6.35 -19.80
CA THR A 247 0.76 5.34 -19.47
C THR A 247 0.43 4.46 -20.68
N TRP A 248 0.32 3.14 -20.55
CA TRP A 248 0.23 2.25 -21.73
C TRP A 248 -0.86 1.16 -21.68
N PRO A 249 -1.60 0.96 -22.81
CA PRO A 249 -1.94 1.91 -23.88
C PRO A 249 -3.07 2.92 -23.54
N HIS A 250 -3.81 2.73 -22.45
CA HIS A 250 -5.11 3.41 -22.22
C HIS A 250 -5.13 4.42 -21.06
N GLY A 251 -3.98 4.97 -20.68
CA GLY A 251 -3.95 5.95 -19.59
C GLY A 251 -3.60 5.35 -18.23
N PRO A 252 -3.65 6.17 -17.18
CA PRO A 252 -3.12 5.83 -15.85
C PRO A 252 -3.91 4.74 -15.13
N GLN A 253 -5.05 4.30 -15.68
CA GLN A 253 -5.86 3.23 -15.09
C GLN A 253 -5.35 1.82 -15.43
N GLN A 254 -4.32 1.71 -16.28
CA GLN A 254 -3.82 0.44 -16.78
C GLN A 254 -2.46 0.07 -16.19
N GLY A 255 -2.17 -1.24 -16.14
CA GLY A 255 -0.81 -1.74 -15.89
C GLY A 255 -0.37 -1.69 -14.44
N ARG A 256 -1.30 -1.45 -13.50
CA ARG A 256 -1.03 -1.53 -12.07
C ARG A 256 -1.25 -2.95 -11.57
N HIS A 257 -0.31 -3.47 -10.80
CA HIS A 257 -0.38 -4.70 -10.01
C HIS A 257 -0.15 -4.30 -8.58
N GLY A 258 -0.99 -4.72 -7.65
CA GLY A 258 -0.74 -4.37 -6.27
C GLY A 258 -1.54 -5.16 -5.26
N SER A 259 -1.30 -4.79 -4.01
CA SER A 259 -1.88 -5.40 -2.83
C SER A 259 -2.30 -4.33 -1.84
N PHE A 260 -3.38 -4.64 -1.13
CA PHE A 260 -3.88 -3.83 -0.02
C PHE A 260 -3.43 -4.45 1.29
N PHE A 261 -3.06 -3.59 2.25
CA PHE A 261 -2.67 -4.03 3.58
C PHE A 261 -2.94 -2.94 4.62
N ASP A 262 -3.16 -3.38 5.85
CA ASP A 262 -3.30 -2.52 7.01
C ASP A 262 -2.04 -2.58 7.88
N TRP A 263 -1.58 -1.43 8.36
CA TRP A 263 -0.51 -1.34 9.33
C TRP A 263 -0.67 -0.08 10.19
N ASN A 264 -0.47 -0.21 11.50
CA ASN A 264 -0.50 0.89 12.48
C ASN A 264 -1.75 1.80 12.36
N GLY A 265 -2.92 1.17 12.22
CA GLY A 265 -4.21 1.87 12.12
C GLY A 265 -4.47 2.56 10.78
N GLN A 266 -3.62 2.33 9.77
CA GLN A 266 -3.75 2.89 8.43
C GLN A 266 -3.80 1.81 7.36
N SER A 267 -4.56 2.06 6.30
CA SER A 267 -4.65 1.19 5.12
C SER A 267 -3.82 1.76 3.97
N TYR A 268 -3.25 0.86 3.19
CA TYR A 268 -2.34 1.18 2.09
C TYR A 268 -2.65 0.34 0.85
N PHE A 269 -2.28 0.87 -0.31
CA PHE A 269 -2.22 0.13 -1.57
C PHE A 269 -0.81 0.29 -2.15
N MET A 270 -0.06 -0.81 -2.21
CA MET A 270 1.23 -0.84 -2.90
C MET A 270 1.02 -1.41 -4.29
N TYR A 271 1.50 -0.72 -5.32
CA TYR A 271 1.26 -1.08 -6.71
C TYR A 271 2.45 -0.79 -7.62
N CYS A 272 2.55 -1.50 -8.76
CA CYS A 272 3.55 -1.21 -9.77
C CYS A 272 3.13 -0.05 -10.68
N ASP A 273 4.10 0.76 -11.09
CA ASP A 273 3.93 1.85 -12.04
C ASP A 273 5.14 1.92 -12.99
N MET A 274 4.95 2.49 -14.18
CA MET A 274 5.95 2.57 -15.24
C MET A 274 6.36 4.00 -15.61
N SER A 275 5.80 5.01 -14.96
CA SER A 275 6.05 6.43 -15.27
C SER A 275 7.53 6.82 -15.16
N PHE A 276 8.25 6.25 -14.19
CA PHE A 276 9.69 6.51 -14.03
C PHE A 276 10.51 6.04 -15.23
N SER A 277 10.26 4.82 -15.72
CA SER A 277 11.03 4.21 -16.82
C SER A 277 10.50 4.62 -18.19
N GLY A 278 9.19 4.84 -18.30
CA GLY A 278 8.47 4.93 -19.57
C GLY A 278 8.39 3.63 -20.35
N ASN A 279 8.75 2.50 -19.75
CA ASN A 279 8.71 1.18 -20.38
C ASN A 279 7.77 0.27 -19.60
N ARG A 280 6.73 -0.25 -20.27
CA ARG A 280 5.78 -1.19 -19.67
C ARG A 280 6.41 -2.49 -19.17
N TYR A 281 7.59 -2.84 -19.67
CA TYR A 281 8.35 -4.04 -19.30
C TYR A 281 9.43 -3.78 -18.25
N TYR A 282 9.50 -2.56 -17.70
CA TYR A 282 10.39 -2.22 -16.60
C TYR A 282 9.67 -1.31 -15.63
N ARG A 283 9.01 -1.92 -14.65
CA ARG A 283 8.13 -1.27 -13.69
C ARG A 283 8.83 -1.16 -12.34
N GLY A 284 8.29 -0.31 -11.49
CA GLY A 284 8.75 -0.11 -10.12
C GLY A 284 7.55 -0.03 -9.18
N SER A 285 7.78 -0.15 -7.88
CA SER A 285 6.71 -0.15 -6.89
C SER A 285 6.49 1.21 -6.24
N TRP A 286 5.22 1.57 -6.07
CA TRP A 286 4.70 2.76 -5.41
C TRP A 286 3.70 2.38 -4.33
N ILE A 287 3.45 3.29 -3.40
CA ILE A 287 2.48 3.08 -2.33
C ILE A 287 1.68 4.36 -2.09
N SER A 288 0.38 4.19 -1.88
CA SER A 288 -0.55 5.25 -1.54
C SER A 288 -1.34 4.90 -0.29
N TYR A 289 -1.78 5.94 0.42
CA TYR A 289 -2.77 5.78 1.48
C TYR A 289 -4.13 5.36 0.90
N VAL A 290 -4.83 4.50 1.63
CA VAL A 290 -6.18 4.04 1.28
C VAL A 290 -7.14 4.47 2.36
N HIS A 291 -8.32 4.91 1.92
CA HIS A 291 -9.40 5.26 2.83
C HIS A 291 -10.71 4.67 2.37
N TYR A 292 -11.31 3.87 3.23
CA TYR A 292 -12.65 3.35 3.05
C TYR A 292 -13.67 4.37 3.55
N ARG A 293 -14.71 4.59 2.75
CA ARG A 293 -15.89 5.39 3.06
C ARG A 293 -16.90 4.55 3.84
N GLU A 294 -17.83 5.20 4.52
CA GLU A 294 -18.86 4.51 5.30
C GLU A 294 -19.75 3.60 4.45
N ASN A 295 -19.95 3.95 3.17
CA ASN A 295 -20.73 3.17 2.21
C ASN A 295 -19.97 1.94 1.64
N GLY A 296 -18.72 1.71 2.07
CA GLY A 296 -17.86 0.63 1.59
C GLY A 296 -17.09 0.95 0.31
N GLU A 297 -17.20 2.14 -0.27
CA GLU A 297 -16.34 2.56 -1.38
C GLU A 297 -14.94 2.94 -0.86
N ILE A 298 -13.94 2.77 -1.72
CA ILE A 298 -12.60 3.30 -1.51
C ILE A 298 -12.53 4.71 -2.10
N ALA A 299 -12.12 5.68 -1.30
CA ALA A 299 -11.83 7.02 -1.78
C ALA A 299 -10.68 6.97 -2.81
N PRO A 300 -10.73 7.79 -3.89
CA PRO A 300 -9.63 7.83 -4.84
C PRO A 300 -8.29 8.10 -4.15
N ILE A 301 -7.25 7.38 -4.57
CA ILE A 301 -5.92 7.46 -3.96
C ILE A 301 -5.15 8.66 -4.51
N GLU A 302 -4.33 9.26 -3.68
CA GLU A 302 -3.33 10.24 -4.12
C GLU A 302 -2.10 9.50 -4.67
N ILE A 303 -1.67 9.87 -5.87
CA ILE A 303 -0.46 9.32 -6.52
C ILE A 303 0.57 10.44 -6.60
N THR A 304 1.54 10.40 -5.70
CA THR A 304 2.52 11.48 -5.56
C THR A 304 3.94 10.95 -5.49
N SER A 305 4.90 11.82 -5.80
CA SER A 305 6.34 11.52 -5.63
C SER A 305 6.73 11.35 -4.16
N GLU A 306 5.99 11.99 -3.25
CA GLU A 306 6.16 11.84 -1.80
C GLU A 306 5.75 10.44 -1.30
N ALA A 307 4.79 9.79 -1.96
CA ALA A 307 4.20 8.51 -1.54
C ALA A 307 3.68 8.59 -0.08
N VAL A 308 4.02 7.61 0.76
CA VAL A 308 3.62 7.57 2.18
C VAL A 308 4.80 7.81 3.13
N GLY A 309 4.49 8.13 4.39
CA GLY A 309 5.50 8.28 5.45
C GLY A 309 6.49 9.43 5.27
N ARG A 310 6.26 10.32 4.31
CA ARG A 310 7.11 11.50 4.05
C ARG A 310 6.24 12.69 3.68
N TYR A 311 6.58 13.86 4.21
CA TYR A 311 5.79 15.07 3.97
C TYR A 311 6.70 16.27 3.71
N THR A 312 6.19 17.26 2.99
CA THR A 312 6.95 18.43 2.56
C THR A 312 6.51 19.65 3.36
N ALA A 313 7.45 20.37 3.97
CA ALA A 313 7.14 21.57 4.73
C ALA A 313 6.40 22.62 3.87
N GLY A 314 5.45 23.32 4.51
CA GLY A 314 4.58 24.30 3.87
C GLY A 314 3.43 23.72 3.04
N LYS A 315 3.46 22.43 2.67
CA LYS A 315 2.32 21.77 2.02
C LYS A 315 1.30 21.30 3.08
N PRO A 316 -0.02 21.50 2.87
CA PRO A 316 -1.04 20.89 3.71
C PRO A 316 -0.95 19.36 3.65
N ILE A 317 -0.96 18.73 4.81
CA ILE A 317 -0.99 17.28 4.97
C ILE A 317 -2.42 16.90 5.40
N PRO A 318 -3.17 16.12 4.60
CA PRO A 318 -4.46 15.60 5.04
C PRO A 318 -4.30 14.83 6.36
N ALA A 319 -5.12 15.14 7.35
CA ALA A 319 -5.00 14.52 8.66
C ALA A 319 -5.30 13.01 8.64
N ALA A 320 -6.04 12.54 7.64
CA ALA A 320 -6.27 11.11 7.44
C ALA A 320 -5.03 10.36 6.92
N ASN A 321 -4.00 11.06 6.44
CA ASN A 321 -2.77 10.50 5.85
C ASN A 321 -1.66 10.36 6.91
N PHE A 322 -2.01 9.88 8.11
CA PHE A 322 -1.05 9.53 9.16
C PHE A 322 -0.34 8.20 8.85
N SER A 323 0.84 7.99 9.43
CA SER A 323 1.60 6.73 9.29
C SER A 323 1.45 5.77 10.47
N ASP A 324 1.05 6.30 11.62
CA ASP A 324 0.68 5.53 12.81
C ASP A 324 -0.48 6.25 13.50
N GLY A 325 -1.54 5.53 13.82
CA GLY A 325 -2.74 6.06 14.43
C GLY A 325 -3.44 5.07 15.34
N ASN A 326 -3.86 5.54 16.51
CA ASN A 326 -4.66 4.77 17.46
C ASN A 326 -5.74 5.65 18.11
N GLY A 327 -6.86 5.03 18.48
CA GLY A 327 -7.95 5.71 19.18
C GLY A 327 -8.65 6.80 18.34
N ILE A 328 -8.54 6.75 17.02
CA ILE A 328 -9.20 7.69 16.10
C ILE A 328 -10.22 7.00 15.21
N GLN A 329 -11.11 7.78 14.63
CA GLN A 329 -11.94 7.40 13.49
C GLN A 329 -11.75 8.40 12.35
N LYS A 330 -11.89 7.92 11.11
CA LYS A 330 -11.98 8.79 9.93
C LYS A 330 -13.45 9.20 9.76
N VAL A 331 -13.71 10.46 9.44
CA VAL A 331 -15.04 11.01 9.23
C VAL A 331 -15.13 11.65 7.85
N GLU A 332 -16.12 11.25 7.08
CA GLU A 332 -16.37 11.80 5.74
C GLU A 332 -17.06 13.16 5.82
N ASN A 333 -16.43 14.16 5.22
CA ASN A 333 -16.98 15.50 5.12
C ASN A 333 -17.98 15.60 3.95
N PRO A 334 -18.87 16.61 3.96
CA PRO A 334 -19.82 16.82 2.86
C PRO A 334 -19.20 17.02 1.47
N ASP A 335 -17.91 17.38 1.40
CA ASP A 335 -17.16 17.52 0.15
C ASP A 335 -16.38 16.26 -0.25
N GLY A 336 -16.58 15.15 0.46
CA GLY A 336 -15.97 13.84 0.19
C GLY A 336 -14.56 13.67 0.74
N ARG A 337 -13.98 14.69 1.39
CA ARG A 337 -12.69 14.56 2.09
C ARG A 337 -12.85 13.82 3.42
N LEU A 338 -11.75 13.30 3.95
CA LEU A 338 -11.75 12.60 5.24
C LEU A 338 -10.97 13.38 6.28
N SER A 339 -11.64 13.67 7.39
CA SER A 339 -11.04 14.21 8.61
C SER A 339 -10.81 13.09 9.63
N ILE A 340 -10.03 13.38 10.67
CA ILE A 340 -9.88 12.46 11.81
C ILE A 340 -10.56 13.04 13.06
N ALA A 341 -11.16 12.17 13.87
CA ALA A 341 -11.74 12.51 15.15
C ALA A 341 -11.27 11.50 16.22
N PRO A 342 -10.88 11.95 17.43
CA PRO A 342 -10.55 11.04 18.52
C PRO A 342 -11.83 10.35 19.05
N ILE A 343 -11.75 9.04 19.26
CA ILE A 343 -12.82 8.24 19.87
C ILE A 343 -12.53 7.85 21.31
N GLU A 344 -11.28 7.96 21.76
CA GLU A 344 -10.87 7.73 23.15
C GLU A 344 -9.80 8.70 23.65
N ARG A 345 -9.73 8.85 24.97
CA ARG A 345 -8.76 9.74 25.61
C ARG A 345 -7.35 9.21 25.37
N GLY A 346 -6.46 10.06 24.87
CA GLY A 346 -5.08 9.69 24.57
C GLY A 346 -4.87 9.22 23.14
N ALA A 347 -5.92 9.22 22.30
CA ALA A 347 -5.84 8.98 20.87
C ALA A 347 -4.69 9.77 20.23
N GLN A 348 -3.99 9.14 19.30
CA GLN A 348 -2.74 9.65 18.77
C GLN A 348 -2.61 9.37 17.28
N VAL A 349 -1.98 10.32 16.58
CA VAL A 349 -1.55 10.14 15.19
C VAL A 349 -0.16 10.72 14.96
N SER A 350 0.61 10.10 14.07
CA SER A 350 1.99 10.49 13.76
C SER A 350 2.22 10.67 12.25
N TYR A 351 3.01 11.70 11.93
CA TYR A 351 3.42 12.12 10.60
C TYR A 351 4.96 12.21 10.57
N PRO A 352 5.67 11.11 10.28
CA PRO A 352 7.13 11.07 10.30
C PRO A 352 7.75 11.80 9.09
N ASN A 353 9.05 12.09 9.16
CA ASN A 353 9.86 12.56 8.04
C ASN A 353 9.32 13.84 7.36
N ILE A 354 9.14 14.92 8.13
CA ILE A 354 8.88 16.24 7.56
C ILE A 354 10.18 16.76 6.91
N ARG A 355 10.12 16.98 5.59
CA ARG A 355 11.23 17.40 4.73
C ARG A 355 11.20 18.90 4.45
N ASP A 356 12.29 19.39 3.86
CA ASP A 356 12.47 20.78 3.43
C ASP A 356 12.41 21.80 4.57
N ILE A 357 12.98 21.42 5.71
CA ILE A 357 13.20 22.29 6.87
C ILE A 357 14.71 22.48 7.06
N SER A 358 15.12 23.75 7.07
CA SER A 358 16.50 24.21 7.23
C SER A 358 16.73 24.97 8.54
N THR A 359 15.65 25.27 9.27
CA THR A 359 15.68 26.00 10.55
C THR A 359 15.20 25.12 11.72
N PRO A 360 15.69 25.35 12.95
CA PRO A 360 15.23 24.61 14.11
C PRO A 360 13.88 25.09 14.65
N SER A 361 13.32 26.18 14.10
CA SER A 361 12.07 26.77 14.57
C SER A 361 11.00 26.61 13.51
N VAL A 362 9.92 25.91 13.86
CA VAL A 362 8.79 25.64 12.95
C VAL A 362 7.46 25.99 13.61
N ASP A 363 6.50 26.40 12.79
CA ASP A 363 5.10 26.53 13.17
C ASP A 363 4.35 25.27 12.69
N VAL A 364 3.66 24.61 13.63
CA VAL A 364 2.69 23.54 13.39
C VAL A 364 1.31 24.16 13.39
N ILE A 365 0.62 24.09 12.26
CA ILE A 365 -0.70 24.69 12.03
C ILE A 365 -1.69 23.56 11.85
N LEU A 366 -2.64 23.43 12.77
CA LEU A 366 -3.71 22.43 12.74
C LEU A 366 -5.00 23.09 12.28
N ARG A 367 -5.70 22.50 11.30
CA ARG A 367 -6.96 23.01 10.76
C ARG A 367 -8.10 22.04 11.01
N PHE A 368 -9.16 22.55 11.63
CA PHE A 368 -10.32 21.78 12.06
C PHE A 368 -11.59 22.27 11.36
N SER A 369 -12.37 21.35 10.81
CA SER A 369 -13.76 21.60 10.39
C SER A 369 -14.69 21.72 11.59
N LYS A 370 -14.37 21.04 12.69
CA LYS A 370 -15.07 21.14 13.98
C LYS A 370 -14.06 21.29 15.12
N SER A 371 -14.21 22.36 15.91
CA SER A 371 -13.37 22.68 17.07
C SER A 371 -14.20 22.71 18.36
N SER A 372 -13.54 22.63 19.51
CA SER A 372 -14.19 22.67 20.82
C SER A 372 -13.25 23.16 21.92
N ASP A 373 -13.67 24.22 22.62
CA ASP A 373 -12.95 24.79 23.79
C ASP A 373 -12.75 23.79 24.94
N SER A 374 -13.48 22.68 24.92
CA SER A 374 -13.38 21.61 25.93
C SER A 374 -12.38 20.51 25.57
N GLN A 375 -11.77 20.59 24.39
CA GLN A 375 -10.78 19.64 23.90
C GLN A 375 -9.40 20.27 23.89
N THR A 376 -8.39 19.44 24.15
CA THR A 376 -7.00 19.87 24.14
C THR A 376 -6.12 18.85 23.40
N ILE A 377 -5.01 19.33 22.86
CA ILE A 377 -4.05 18.53 22.10
C ILE A 377 -2.63 18.78 22.59
N LYS A 378 -1.82 17.72 22.63
CA LYS A 378 -0.37 17.81 22.81
C LYS A 378 0.31 17.54 21.48
N ILE A 379 1.39 18.26 21.23
CA ILE A 379 2.18 18.16 20.00
C ILE A 379 3.62 17.83 20.38
N SER A 380 4.24 16.89 19.67
CA SER A 380 5.65 16.54 19.86
C SER A 380 6.33 16.14 18.55
N ASN A 381 7.65 16.20 18.50
CA ASN A 381 8.47 15.75 17.36
C ASN A 381 9.51 14.68 17.76
N GLY A 382 9.26 13.93 18.85
CA GLY A 382 10.17 12.92 19.38
C GLY A 382 11.35 13.46 20.20
N HIS A 383 11.82 14.68 19.90
CA HIS A 383 12.89 15.36 20.65
C HIS A 383 12.38 16.49 21.56
N HIS A 384 11.23 17.04 21.21
CA HIS A 384 10.54 18.10 21.93
C HIS A 384 9.09 17.66 22.15
N HIS A 385 8.62 17.86 23.38
CA HIS A 385 7.25 17.57 23.77
C HIS A 385 6.60 18.83 24.32
N CYS A 386 5.40 19.14 23.85
CA CYS A 386 4.56 20.15 24.49
C CYS A 386 4.23 19.67 25.92
N GLY A 387 4.80 20.33 26.92
CA GLY A 387 4.57 20.01 28.33
C GLY A 387 3.14 20.31 28.81
N GLU A 388 2.46 21.23 28.13
CA GLU A 388 1.09 21.64 28.42
C GLU A 388 0.13 21.25 27.28
N ALA A 389 -1.14 21.01 27.58
CA ALA A 389 -2.13 20.71 26.54
C ALA A 389 -2.70 22.01 25.95
N ILE A 390 -2.79 22.10 24.62
CA ILE A 390 -3.20 23.29 23.89
C ILE A 390 -4.72 23.22 23.64
N PRO A 391 -5.51 24.25 23.96
CA PRO A 391 -6.94 24.29 23.65
C PRO A 391 -7.25 24.29 22.15
N ILE A 392 -8.27 23.55 21.74
CA ILE A 392 -8.77 23.50 20.35
C ILE A 392 -9.99 24.43 20.23
N ASN A 393 -9.79 25.71 20.54
CA ASN A 393 -10.85 26.73 20.63
C ASN A 393 -11.09 27.51 19.33
N ALA A 394 -10.44 27.11 18.24
CA ALA A 394 -10.55 27.72 16.93
C ALA A 394 -10.42 26.66 15.84
N THR A 395 -10.89 27.00 14.64
CA THR A 395 -10.71 26.17 13.43
C THR A 395 -9.27 26.15 12.93
N GLU A 396 -8.41 27.03 13.43
CA GLU A 396 -6.97 27.02 13.17
C GLU A 396 -6.19 27.20 14.47
N VAL A 397 -5.34 26.22 14.83
CA VAL A 397 -4.52 26.23 16.04
C VAL A 397 -3.05 26.23 15.61
N HIS A 398 -2.27 27.15 16.17
CA HIS A 398 -0.85 27.32 15.87
C HIS A 398 -0.01 26.94 17.08
N TYR A 399 1.08 26.22 16.83
CA TYR A 399 2.04 25.87 17.86
C TYR A 399 3.46 25.93 17.34
N ARG A 400 4.35 26.60 18.07
CA ARG A 400 5.76 26.70 17.71
C ARG A 400 6.58 25.61 18.38
N ILE A 401 7.50 25.02 17.62
CA ILE A 401 8.58 24.16 18.12
C ILE A 401 9.91 24.85 17.77
N ASP A 402 10.73 25.18 18.77
CA ASP A 402 12.04 25.87 18.59
C ASP A 402 13.25 24.92 18.52
N ALA A 403 13.01 23.61 18.64
CA ALA A 403 14.03 22.56 18.61
C ALA A 403 13.64 21.43 17.64
N PHE A 404 13.34 21.81 16.40
CA PHE A 404 13.03 20.90 15.31
C PHE A 404 14.32 20.41 14.64
N VAL A 405 14.49 19.10 14.47
CA VAL A 405 15.59 18.51 13.73
C VAL A 405 15.09 18.16 12.32
N PRO A 406 15.88 18.39 11.25
CA PRO A 406 15.49 17.99 9.91
C PRO A 406 15.12 16.50 9.85
N HIS A 407 14.03 16.18 9.15
CA HIS A 407 13.42 14.84 9.08
C HIS A 407 12.70 14.36 10.35
N ASP A 408 12.55 15.20 11.37
CA ASP A 408 11.64 14.90 12.48
C ASP A 408 10.21 14.71 11.99
N GLY A 409 9.43 13.95 12.76
CA GLY A 409 7.99 13.83 12.59
C GLY A 409 7.20 14.80 13.46
N ILE A 410 5.89 14.84 13.26
CA ILE A 410 4.94 15.42 14.20
C ILE A 410 4.04 14.32 14.74
N THR A 411 3.85 14.30 16.05
CA THR A 411 2.89 13.45 16.74
C THR A 411 1.88 14.32 17.47
N LEU A 412 0.60 14.02 17.26
CA LEU A 412 -0.53 14.71 17.87
C LEU A 412 -1.19 13.75 18.86
N GLN A 413 -1.39 14.18 20.10
CA GLN A 413 -2.10 13.40 21.12
C GLN A 413 -3.32 14.18 21.63
N PHE A 414 -4.51 13.64 21.42
CA PHE A 414 -5.78 14.20 21.88
C PHE A 414 -5.99 13.85 23.35
N CYS A 415 -6.07 14.86 24.21
CA CYS A 415 -5.97 14.69 25.67
C CYS A 415 -7.30 14.45 26.36
N GLU A 416 -8.41 14.74 25.68
CA GLU A 416 -9.78 14.65 26.19
C GLU A 416 -10.63 13.88 25.18
N VAL A 417 -11.73 13.27 25.65
CA VAL A 417 -12.79 12.78 24.76
C VAL A 417 -14.15 13.15 25.30
N LYS A 418 -14.87 13.91 24.48
CA LYS A 418 -16.32 13.99 24.48
C LYS A 418 -16.77 13.61 23.08
N THR A 419 -17.60 12.57 23.00
CA THR A 419 -18.21 12.09 21.76
C THR A 419 -18.78 13.28 20.99
N GLU A 420 -18.36 13.41 19.73
CA GLU A 420 -18.72 14.44 18.72
C GLU A 420 -17.97 15.79 18.70
N SER A 421 -16.92 16.04 19.46
CA SER A 421 -16.48 17.45 19.64
C SER A 421 -15.54 18.05 18.59
N ILE A 422 -14.64 17.29 17.94
CA ILE A 422 -13.66 17.86 16.98
C ILE A 422 -13.42 16.99 15.75
N GLN A 423 -13.03 17.63 14.65
CA GLN A 423 -12.64 17.00 13.39
C GLN A 423 -11.42 17.75 12.84
N LEU A 424 -10.26 17.10 12.82
CA LEU A 424 -9.02 17.63 12.25
C LEU A 424 -8.96 17.27 10.76
N ASP A 425 -8.83 18.28 9.90
CA ASP A 425 -8.82 18.11 8.45
C ASP A 425 -7.39 18.04 7.91
N TYR A 426 -6.53 18.95 8.39
CA TYR A 426 -5.15 19.07 7.93
C TYR A 426 -4.21 19.48 9.03
N LEU A 427 -2.94 19.13 8.87
CA LEU A 427 -1.83 19.87 9.47
C LEU A 427 -0.94 20.51 8.41
N THR A 428 -0.20 21.52 8.80
CA THR A 428 0.90 22.10 8.02
C THR A 428 2.06 22.35 8.95
N VAL A 429 3.25 21.92 8.56
CA VAL A 429 4.49 22.25 9.28
C VAL A 429 5.28 23.18 8.37
N ALA A 430 5.62 24.38 8.84
CA ALA A 430 6.35 25.35 8.06
C ALA A 430 7.46 25.98 8.90
N GLU A 431 8.54 26.40 8.24
CA GLU A 431 9.60 27.16 8.92
C GLU A 431 9.02 28.43 9.55
N HIS A 432 9.47 28.74 10.76
CA HIS A 432 8.99 29.90 11.48
C HIS A 432 9.47 31.20 10.81
N GLN A 433 8.51 31.85 10.13
CA GLN A 433 8.49 33.25 9.76
C GLN A 433 8.76 34.22 10.92
N GLN A 434 10.01 34.56 11.28
CA GLN A 434 10.20 35.76 12.13
C GLN A 434 9.58 36.94 11.39
N ARG A 435 8.44 37.45 11.86
CA ARG A 435 7.93 38.74 11.41
C ARG A 435 9.07 39.72 11.64
N LEU A 436 9.71 40.18 10.56
CA LEU A 436 10.58 41.35 10.62
C LEU A 436 9.74 42.42 11.30
N ALA A 437 10.08 42.73 12.54
CA ALA A 437 9.52 43.87 13.23
C ALA A 437 9.87 45.06 12.33
N ILE A 438 8.87 45.59 11.64
CA ILE A 438 8.94 46.96 11.14
C ILE A 438 9.04 47.79 12.42
N HIS A 439 10.28 48.03 12.83
CA HIS A 439 10.57 48.96 13.89
C HIS A 439 10.04 50.30 13.39
N ASN A 440 9.11 50.85 14.16
CA ASN A 440 8.74 52.24 14.11
C ASN A 440 10.02 53.09 14.09
N ALA A 441 10.42 53.56 12.92
CA ALA A 441 11.22 54.77 12.82
C ALA A 441 10.24 55.93 13.01
N GLY A 442 9.92 56.22 14.27
CA GLY A 442 9.40 57.51 14.64
C GLY A 442 10.55 58.52 14.69
N SER A 443 10.48 59.52 13.82
CA SER A 443 10.88 60.91 14.11
C SER A 443 10.32 61.82 13.03
#